data_AF-A0A6L6QC21-F1
#
_entry.id   AF-A0A6L6QC21-F1
#
_cell.length_a   1.000
_cell.length_b   1.000
_cell.length_c   1.000
_cell.angle_alpha   90.00
_cell.angle_beta   90.00
_cell.angle_gamma   90.00
#
_symmetry.space_group_name_H-M   'P 1'
#
loop_
_entity.id
_entity.type
_entity.pdbx_description
1 polymer ?
#
loop_
_entity_poly.entity_id
_entity_poly.type
_entity_poly.pdbx_seq_one_letter_code
_entity_poly.pdbx_strand_id
1 'polypeptide(L)'
;MPTILTHAAIPLALGFALGPRRISRKLLIAGMLASMMPDLDVIGLKLGIEYGDQFGHRGASHSIVFALALGMLAALFAPWLHAGRRTAAAFVAFACVSHPLLDMCTTGGLGAALWWPLSEQRMFFAAQLIKVSPLTADRFFGPGGVAAIKSEILWVWLPCCAVMLAAWDRRTQLPSFHVTQHGVFKPIAMTRELGLYAIGAALALFYHFAGNGHLLGAVGMFVAMAIMRCFQMRKLGPDGEPIVAVLEHTLLFRNPGFRQTVEAMPLAEIDQLKVYGQQGNRHYRFLLAGQDAKDLSLMQNKDAEQAVIAFLEKTLPGKVIVAKAPQTFFEKVRGEQM
;
A
#
# COMPACT_ATOMS: atom_id res chain seq x y z
N MET A 1 12.94 21.63 16.59
CA MET A 1 12.13 20.47 16.16
C MET A 1 11.16 20.89 15.06
N PRO A 2 10.69 19.96 14.22
CA PRO A 2 9.37 20.08 13.59
C PRO A 2 8.30 20.34 14.66
N THR A 3 7.07 20.65 14.27
CA THR A 3 5.98 20.65 15.24
C THR A 3 5.81 19.27 15.86
N ILE A 4 5.46 19.23 17.15
CA ILE A 4 5.24 17.98 17.89
C ILE A 4 4.24 17.06 17.16
N LEU A 5 3.25 17.64 16.51
CA LEU A 5 2.23 16.92 15.74
C LEU A 5 2.79 16.23 14.50
N THR A 6 3.79 16.83 13.84
CA THR A 6 4.39 16.25 12.62
C THR A 6 5.15 14.97 12.91
N HIS A 7 5.65 14.75 14.13
CA HIS A 7 6.28 13.49 14.49
C HIS A 7 5.31 12.30 14.48
N ALA A 8 4.00 12.52 14.56
CA ALA A 8 3.02 11.44 14.40
C ALA A 8 2.83 10.99 12.94
N ALA A 9 3.27 11.77 11.96
CA ALA A 9 3.07 11.47 10.54
C ALA A 9 3.73 10.15 10.12
N ILE A 10 4.97 9.91 10.57
CA ILE A 10 5.74 8.69 10.24
C ILE A 10 5.08 7.41 10.80
N PRO A 11 4.80 7.28 12.12
CA PRO A 11 4.12 6.10 12.63
C PRO A 11 2.70 5.94 12.09
N LEU A 12 2.01 7.05 11.78
CA LEU A 12 0.72 7.01 11.11
C LEU A 12 0.83 6.39 9.71
N ALA A 13 1.77 6.87 8.88
CA ALA A 13 1.96 6.35 7.54
C ALA A 13 2.41 4.89 7.54
N LEU A 14 3.36 4.52 8.41
CA LEU A 14 3.83 3.14 8.51
C LEU A 14 2.73 2.21 9.06
N GLY A 15 2.03 2.61 10.12
CA GLY A 15 0.95 1.81 10.69
C GLY A 15 -0.20 1.63 9.69
N PHE A 16 -0.56 2.69 8.96
CA PHE A 16 -1.49 2.61 7.85
C PHE A 16 -0.96 1.67 6.76
N ALA A 17 0.33 1.72 6.40
CA ALA A 17 0.93 0.89 5.35
C ALA A 17 1.13 -0.60 5.73
N LEU A 18 1.22 -0.92 7.02
CA LEU A 18 1.27 -2.30 7.54
C LEU A 18 -0.13 -2.89 7.83
N GLY A 19 -1.06 -2.04 8.27
CA GLY A 19 -2.49 -2.32 8.27
C GLY A 19 -3.02 -2.98 9.53
N PRO A 20 -4.35 -3.04 9.69
CA PRO A 20 -5.00 -3.38 10.95
C PRO A 20 -4.73 -4.83 11.41
N ARG A 21 -4.36 -5.73 10.48
CA ARG A 21 -3.97 -7.10 10.81
C ARG A 21 -2.62 -7.20 11.51
N ARG A 22 -1.70 -6.26 11.26
CA ARG A 22 -0.35 -6.25 11.86
C ARG A 22 -0.22 -5.21 12.95
N ILE A 23 -0.80 -4.04 12.75
CA ILE A 23 -0.75 -2.90 13.68
C ILE A 23 -2.19 -2.61 14.11
N SER A 24 -2.51 -2.93 15.36
CA SER A 24 -3.82 -2.62 15.93
C SER A 24 -3.99 -1.09 16.05
N ARG A 25 -5.24 -0.62 16.19
CA ARG A 25 -5.51 0.81 16.43
C ARG A 25 -4.84 1.33 17.71
N LYS A 26 -4.82 0.51 18.77
CA LYS A 26 -4.19 0.88 20.05
C LYS A 26 -2.67 0.98 19.91
N LEU A 27 -2.05 0.03 19.20
CA LEU A 27 -0.62 0.07 18.93
C LEU A 27 -0.25 1.27 18.05
N LEU A 28 -1.07 1.59 17.06
CA LEU A 28 -0.88 2.77 16.21
C LEU A 28 -0.87 4.06 17.05
N ILE A 29 -1.87 4.25 17.91
CA ILE A 29 -1.94 5.41 18.81
C ILE A 29 -0.72 5.45 19.74
N ALA A 30 -0.33 4.31 20.31
CA ALA A 30 0.86 4.22 21.15
C ALA A 30 2.13 4.62 20.40
N GLY A 31 2.28 4.23 19.12
CA GLY A 31 3.40 4.67 18.28
C GLY A 31 3.37 6.18 18.01
N MET A 32 2.21 6.76 17.71
CA MET A 32 2.07 8.22 17.51
C MET A 32 2.42 9.01 18.78
N LEU A 33 2.04 8.52 19.96
CA LEU A 33 2.42 9.14 21.23
C LEU A 33 3.91 8.95 21.54
N ALA A 34 4.45 7.76 21.25
CA ALA A 34 5.86 7.45 21.44
C ALA A 34 6.79 8.31 20.57
N SER A 35 6.35 8.69 19.37
CA SER A 35 7.10 9.62 18.52
C SER A 35 7.05 11.07 19.00
N MET A 36 6.18 11.43 19.94
CA MET A 36 6.16 12.75 20.58
C MET A 36 6.87 12.76 21.95
N MET A 37 7.09 11.57 22.53
CA MET A 37 7.66 11.41 23.88
C MET A 37 9.01 12.10 24.09
N PRO A 38 9.97 12.10 23.12
CA PRO A 38 11.28 12.71 23.34
C PRO A 38 11.24 14.18 23.76
N ASP A 39 10.31 14.97 23.18
CA ASP A 39 10.15 16.41 23.47
C ASP A 39 9.59 16.72 24.87
N LEU A 40 9.15 15.73 25.63
CA LEU A 40 8.79 15.95 27.04
C LEU A 40 9.99 16.41 27.88
N ASP A 41 11.21 16.28 27.36
CA ASP A 41 12.43 16.85 27.94
C ASP A 41 12.38 18.38 28.12
N VAL A 42 11.49 19.08 27.40
CA VAL A 42 11.24 20.53 27.59
C VAL A 42 10.74 20.85 29.01
N ILE A 43 10.17 19.87 29.73
CA ILE A 43 9.84 20.00 31.16
C ILE A 43 11.12 20.17 31.99
N GLY A 44 12.22 19.51 31.62
CA GLY A 44 13.52 19.65 32.26
C GLY A 44 14.05 21.09 32.23
N LEU A 45 13.77 21.83 31.16
CA LEU A 45 14.12 23.26 31.07
C LEU A 45 13.40 24.09 32.14
N LYS A 46 12.16 23.74 32.48
CA LYS A 46 11.41 24.41 33.57
C LYS A 46 11.94 24.03 34.96
N LEU A 47 12.63 22.89 35.07
CA LEU A 47 13.27 22.41 36.28
C LEU A 47 14.72 22.90 36.45
N GLY A 48 15.20 23.75 35.53
CA GLY A 48 16.53 24.36 35.59
C GLY A 48 17.64 23.57 34.87
N ILE A 49 17.31 22.52 34.12
CA ILE A 49 18.27 21.81 33.25
C ILE A 49 18.56 22.70 32.04
N GLU A 50 19.84 22.88 31.69
CA GLU A 50 20.20 23.73 30.56
C GLU A 50 19.83 23.08 29.22
N TYR A 51 19.52 23.91 28.22
CA TYR A 51 19.10 23.41 26.89
C TYR A 51 20.16 22.52 26.23
N GLY A 52 21.45 22.78 26.47
CA GLY A 52 22.56 22.04 25.90
C GLY A 52 22.95 20.76 26.65
N ASP A 53 22.47 20.57 27.88
CA ASP A 53 22.87 19.46 28.74
C ASP A 53 22.51 18.11 28.13
N GLN A 54 23.19 17.05 28.59
CA GLN A 54 22.90 15.67 28.15
C GLN A 54 21.48 15.22 28.50
N PHE A 55 20.89 15.77 29.58
CA PHE A 55 19.47 15.57 29.93
C PHE A 55 18.57 16.73 29.49
N GLY A 56 19.17 17.75 28.87
CA GLY A 56 18.47 18.86 28.26
C GLY A 56 17.79 18.44 26.95
N HIS A 57 17.20 19.43 26.28
CA HIS A 57 16.45 19.19 25.05
C HIS A 57 17.34 18.59 23.96
N ARG A 58 16.84 17.59 23.22
CA ARG A 58 17.59 16.84 22.19
C ARG A 58 18.78 16.01 22.70
N GLY A 59 18.83 15.79 24.02
CA GLY A 59 19.83 14.96 24.70
C GLY A 59 19.42 13.48 24.78
N ALA A 60 19.46 12.90 25.98
CA ALA A 60 19.23 11.48 26.26
C ALA A 60 17.88 10.95 25.74
N SER A 61 16.82 11.75 25.81
CA SER A 61 15.47 11.45 25.29
C SER A 61 15.44 11.19 23.78
N HIS A 62 16.42 11.73 23.06
CA HIS A 62 16.55 11.67 21.59
C HIS A 62 17.51 10.57 21.13
N SER A 63 17.85 9.63 22.02
CA SER A 63 18.77 8.53 21.74
C SER A 63 18.06 7.26 21.25
N ILE A 64 18.80 6.42 20.53
CA ILE A 64 18.34 5.06 20.17
C ILE A 64 18.08 4.23 21.44
N VAL A 65 18.89 4.41 22.48
CA VAL A 65 18.73 3.69 23.76
C VAL A 65 17.39 4.02 24.41
N PHE A 66 17.00 5.30 24.45
CA PHE A 66 15.69 5.72 24.96
C PHE A 66 14.55 5.10 24.16
N ALA A 67 14.65 5.11 22.83
CA ALA A 67 13.64 4.52 21.96
C ALA A 67 13.51 2.99 22.13
N LEU A 68 14.64 2.28 22.31
CA LEU A 68 14.65 0.85 22.62
C LEU A 68 14.02 0.57 23.98
N ALA A 69 14.30 1.38 25.00
CA ALA A 69 13.68 1.26 26.32
C ALA A 69 12.16 1.44 26.23
N LEU A 70 11.68 2.45 25.47
CA LEU A 70 10.25 2.66 25.25
C LEU A 70 9.61 1.52 24.45
N GLY A 71 10.32 0.96 23.48
CA GLY A 71 9.91 -0.26 22.77
C GLY A 71 9.78 -1.47 23.71
N MET A 72 10.76 -1.70 24.59
CA MET A 72 10.67 -2.77 25.59
C MET A 72 9.49 -2.58 26.53
N LEU A 73 9.24 -1.34 26.98
CA LEU A 73 8.06 -1.01 27.77
C LEU A 73 6.76 -1.37 27.02
N ALA A 74 6.65 -0.99 25.75
CA ALA A 74 5.51 -1.38 24.91
C ALA A 74 5.37 -2.90 24.74
N ALA A 75 6.47 -3.64 24.73
CA ALA A 75 6.47 -5.11 24.70
C ALA A 75 5.82 -5.72 25.95
N LEU A 76 6.03 -5.11 27.13
CA LEU A 76 5.39 -5.54 28.38
C LEU A 76 3.87 -5.30 28.33
N PHE A 77 3.44 -4.19 27.73
CA PHE A 77 2.03 -3.85 27.55
C PHE A 77 1.40 -4.40 26.25
N ALA A 78 2.09 -5.27 25.52
CA ALA A 78 1.64 -5.77 24.23
C ALA A 78 0.21 -6.38 24.23
N PRO A 79 -0.23 -7.12 25.27
CA PRO A 79 -1.62 -7.59 25.35
C PRO A 79 -2.65 -6.44 25.35
N TRP A 80 -2.38 -5.35 26.08
CA TRP A 80 -3.27 -4.18 26.13
C TRP A 80 -3.29 -3.40 24.82
N LEU A 81 -2.16 -3.44 24.10
CA LEU A 81 -2.00 -2.87 22.77
C LEU A 81 -2.54 -3.79 21.66
N HIS A 82 -3.12 -4.96 21.97
CA HIS A 82 -3.61 -5.93 20.99
C HIS A 82 -2.56 -6.30 19.93
N ALA A 83 -1.33 -6.57 20.37
CA ALA A 83 -0.21 -6.88 19.48
C ALA A 83 0.71 -7.95 20.08
N GLY A 84 1.50 -8.61 19.22
CA GLY A 84 2.60 -9.45 19.68
C GLY A 84 3.72 -8.62 20.29
N ARG A 85 4.41 -9.14 21.32
CA ARG A 85 5.48 -8.43 22.05
C ARG A 85 6.56 -7.85 21.14
N ARG A 86 7.05 -8.65 20.17
CA ARG A 86 8.07 -8.22 19.20
C ARG A 86 7.56 -7.09 18.30
N THR A 87 6.32 -7.18 17.84
CA THR A 87 5.69 -6.15 16.99
C THR A 87 5.51 -4.86 17.76
N ALA A 88 5.02 -4.93 19.00
CA ALA A 88 4.87 -3.76 19.86
C ALA A 88 6.22 -3.08 20.11
N ALA A 89 7.25 -3.86 20.46
CA ALA A 89 8.59 -3.34 20.68
C ALA A 89 9.17 -2.66 19.44
N ALA A 90 9.16 -3.36 18.31
CA ALA A 90 9.75 -2.85 17.07
C ALA A 90 9.02 -1.60 16.56
N PHE A 91 7.68 -1.61 16.58
CA PHE A 91 6.90 -0.48 16.08
C PHE A 91 7.05 0.76 16.96
N VAL A 92 7.01 0.62 18.29
CA VAL A 92 7.16 1.75 19.21
C VAL A 92 8.59 2.28 19.23
N ALA A 93 9.60 1.41 19.22
CA ALA A 93 10.99 1.84 19.12
C ALA A 93 11.24 2.59 17.80
N PHE A 94 10.76 2.06 16.67
CA PHE A 94 10.86 2.74 15.38
C PHE A 94 10.16 4.11 15.39
N ALA A 95 8.94 4.17 15.92
CA ALA A 95 8.19 5.42 16.04
C ALA A 95 8.95 6.45 16.88
N CYS A 96 9.51 6.04 18.01
CA CYS A 96 10.31 6.89 18.87
C CYS A 96 11.61 7.35 18.19
N VAL A 97 12.38 6.45 17.56
CA VAL A 97 13.60 6.82 16.80
C VAL A 97 13.31 7.75 15.62
N SER A 98 12.12 7.67 15.00
CA SER A 98 11.77 8.58 13.91
C SER A 98 11.77 10.05 14.33
N HIS A 99 11.60 10.33 15.63
CA HIS A 99 11.63 11.66 16.19
C HIS A 99 13.01 12.34 16.05
N PRO A 100 14.09 11.85 16.69
CA PRO A 100 15.40 12.46 16.57
C PRO A 100 15.91 12.48 15.12
N LEU A 101 15.53 11.50 14.30
CA LEU A 101 15.87 11.49 12.88
C LEU A 101 15.24 12.67 12.12
N LEU A 102 13.96 12.98 12.37
CA LEU A 102 13.32 14.18 11.81
C LEU A 102 13.95 15.46 12.33
N ASP A 103 14.33 15.47 13.60
CA ASP A 103 15.01 16.58 14.24
C ASP A 103 16.37 16.91 13.61
N MET A 104 17.12 15.87 13.23
CA MET A 104 18.38 15.99 12.51
C MET A 104 18.22 16.59 11.09
N CYS A 105 17.01 16.58 10.53
CA CYS A 105 16.68 17.22 9.24
C CYS A 105 16.24 18.68 9.39
N THR A 106 16.26 19.25 10.61
CA THR A 106 15.85 20.63 10.84
C THR A 106 16.96 21.64 10.58
N THR A 107 16.62 22.83 10.09
CA THR A 107 17.55 23.95 9.81
C THR A 107 18.02 24.71 11.07
N GLY A 108 17.73 24.21 12.27
CA GLY A 108 18.01 24.96 13.50
C GLY A 108 17.78 24.17 14.79
N GLY A 109 18.11 24.81 15.92
CA GLY A 109 18.23 24.17 17.23
C GLY A 109 19.58 23.48 17.39
N LEU A 110 19.70 22.61 18.40
CA LEU A 110 20.86 21.72 18.56
C LEU A 110 20.66 20.43 17.76
N GLY A 111 21.73 19.74 17.38
CA GLY A 111 21.58 18.39 16.81
C GLY A 111 21.00 17.40 17.85
N ALA A 112 20.61 16.22 17.39
CA ALA A 112 20.12 15.15 18.27
C ALA A 112 21.28 14.27 18.76
N ALA A 113 21.30 13.95 20.06
CA ALA A 113 22.28 13.05 20.67
C ALA A 113 21.90 11.57 20.46
N LEU A 114 21.84 11.14 19.18
CA LEU A 114 21.29 9.84 18.78
C LEU A 114 22.00 8.64 19.42
N TRP A 115 23.32 8.77 19.63
CA TRP A 115 24.19 7.71 20.16
C TRP A 115 24.41 7.78 21.67
N TRP A 116 23.72 8.68 22.39
CA TRP A 116 23.81 8.73 23.84
C TRP A 116 23.37 7.38 24.46
N PRO A 117 24.05 6.85 25.49
CA PRO A 117 25.17 7.43 26.24
C PRO A 117 26.57 7.08 25.70
N LEU A 118 26.67 6.37 24.56
CA LEU A 118 27.96 6.00 23.97
C LEU A 118 28.72 7.22 23.40
N SER A 119 27.98 8.23 22.96
CA SER A 119 28.53 9.50 22.52
C SER A 119 27.58 10.65 22.88
N GLU A 120 28.17 11.75 23.30
CA GLU A 120 27.49 13.01 23.61
C GLU A 120 27.31 13.90 22.36
N GLN A 121 27.81 13.47 21.20
CA GLN A 121 27.74 14.25 19.98
C GLN A 121 26.31 14.43 19.49
N ARG A 122 25.97 15.70 19.22
CA ARG A 122 24.69 16.12 18.67
C ARG A 122 24.83 16.28 17.16
N MET A 123 24.10 15.47 16.41
CA MET A 123 24.26 15.37 14.97
C MET A 123 23.12 16.06 14.22
N PHE A 124 23.42 16.47 12.99
CA PHE A 124 22.44 16.81 11.96
C PHE A 124 22.70 15.94 10.73
N PHE A 125 21.69 15.77 9.89
CA PHE A 125 21.91 15.28 8.54
C PHE A 125 22.47 16.39 7.65
N ALA A 126 23.12 16.00 6.55
CA ALA A 126 23.60 16.95 5.54
C ALA A 126 22.43 17.72 4.88
N ALA A 127 21.29 17.05 4.70
CA ALA A 127 20.08 17.65 4.15
C ALA A 127 19.16 18.15 5.27
N GLN A 128 19.26 19.44 5.60
CA GLN A 128 18.41 20.11 6.58
C GLN A 128 17.29 20.86 5.86
N LEU A 129 16.23 20.14 5.49
CA LEU A 129 15.16 20.66 4.63
C LEU A 129 13.95 21.18 5.42
N ILE A 130 13.84 20.77 6.69
CA ILE A 130 12.70 21.10 7.54
C ILE A 130 13.02 22.39 8.30
N LYS A 131 12.20 23.42 8.14
CA LYS A 131 12.39 24.67 8.90
C LYS A 131 12.05 24.42 10.36
N VAL A 132 12.92 24.91 11.25
CA VAL A 132 12.71 24.78 12.69
C VAL A 132 11.44 25.51 13.13
N SER A 133 10.58 24.83 13.89
CA SER A 133 9.39 25.44 14.46
C SER A 133 9.76 26.31 15.67
N PRO A 134 9.22 27.55 15.79
CA PRO A 134 9.41 28.37 16.96
C PRO A 134 8.79 27.74 18.22
N LEU A 135 9.52 27.78 19.34
CA LEU A 135 9.05 27.22 20.63
C LEU A 135 7.99 28.10 21.32
N THR A 136 7.88 29.38 20.97
CA THR A 136 6.94 30.32 21.59
C THR A 136 5.72 30.55 20.69
N ALA A 137 4.52 30.58 21.30
CA ALA A 137 3.24 30.71 20.59
C ALA A 137 3.19 31.95 19.68
N ASP A 138 3.66 33.09 20.16
CA ASP A 138 3.64 34.35 19.40
C ASP A 138 4.46 34.26 18.10
N ARG A 139 5.60 33.54 18.14
CA ARG A 139 6.44 33.33 16.96
C ARG A 139 5.90 32.22 16.06
N PHE A 140 5.20 31.25 16.64
CA PHE A 140 4.56 30.16 15.91
C PHE A 140 3.41 30.66 15.02
N PHE A 141 2.59 31.60 15.49
CA PHE A 141 1.53 32.20 14.65
C PHE A 141 2.05 33.27 13.68
N GLY A 142 3.36 33.58 13.71
CA GLY A 142 4.00 34.51 12.78
C GLY A 142 4.50 33.86 11.49
N PRO A 143 5.23 34.62 10.65
CA PRO A 143 5.80 34.13 9.39
C PRO A 143 6.71 32.91 9.56
N GLY A 144 7.40 32.80 10.69
CA GLY A 144 8.29 31.70 11.03
C GLY A 144 7.56 30.36 11.17
N GLY A 145 6.47 30.30 11.93
CA GLY A 145 5.71 29.05 12.07
C GLY A 145 4.94 28.68 10.81
N VAL A 146 4.46 29.65 10.01
CA VAL A 146 3.91 29.36 8.68
C VAL A 146 4.98 28.72 7.78
N ALA A 147 6.21 29.20 7.83
CA ALA A 147 7.31 28.62 7.07
C ALA A 147 7.67 27.20 7.56
N ALA A 148 7.63 26.95 8.86
CA ALA A 148 7.80 25.62 9.45
C ALA A 148 6.73 24.65 8.96
N ILE A 149 5.44 24.99 9.12
CA ILE A 149 4.30 24.17 8.67
C ILE A 149 4.39 23.86 7.17
N LYS A 150 4.71 24.85 6.32
CA LYS A 150 4.88 24.61 4.88
C LYS A 150 5.99 23.60 4.60
N SER A 151 7.13 23.71 5.28
CA SER A 151 8.24 22.77 5.12
C SER A 151 7.87 21.37 5.62
N GLU A 152 7.15 21.25 6.73
CA GLU A 152 6.70 19.97 7.29
C GLU A 152 5.68 19.28 6.38
N ILE A 153 4.75 20.05 5.79
CA ILE A 153 3.80 19.54 4.80
C ILE A 153 4.55 18.93 3.62
N LEU A 154 5.54 19.65 3.09
CA LEU A 154 6.27 19.24 1.90
C LEU A 154 7.21 18.06 2.15
N TRP A 155 7.99 18.10 3.23
CA TRP A 155 9.09 17.16 3.44
C TRP A 155 8.73 15.96 4.33
N VAL A 156 7.61 16.03 5.07
CA VAL A 156 7.18 14.95 5.96
C VAL A 156 5.80 14.42 5.57
N TRP A 157 4.77 15.27 5.59
CA TRP A 157 3.39 14.81 5.39
C TRP A 157 3.13 14.33 3.96
N LEU A 158 3.63 15.03 2.95
CA LEU A 158 3.40 14.68 1.56
C LEU A 158 4.01 13.31 1.19
N PRO A 159 5.27 13.01 1.53
CA PRO A 159 5.82 11.65 1.40
C PRO A 159 5.03 10.60 2.19
N CYS A 160 4.63 10.92 3.42
CA CYS A 160 3.81 10.02 4.26
C CYS A 160 2.46 9.70 3.60
N CYS A 161 1.76 10.70 3.10
CA CYS A 161 0.50 10.55 2.35
C CYS A 161 0.70 9.73 1.08
N ALA A 162 1.80 9.93 0.34
CA ALA A 162 2.11 9.13 -0.85
C ALA A 162 2.29 7.64 -0.51
N VAL A 163 3.00 7.33 0.59
CA VAL A 163 3.15 5.96 1.11
C VAL A 163 1.79 5.38 1.51
N MET A 164 0.96 6.16 2.21
CA MET A 164 -0.38 5.73 2.61
C MET A 164 -1.26 5.42 1.39
N LEU A 165 -1.28 6.30 0.38
CA LEU A 165 -2.03 6.08 -0.86
C LEU A 165 -1.56 4.82 -1.59
N ALA A 166 -0.25 4.64 -1.74
CA ALA A 166 0.32 3.44 -2.36
C ALA A 166 -0.01 2.15 -1.59
N ALA A 167 -0.11 2.23 -0.25
CA ALA A 167 -0.47 1.08 0.57
C ALA A 167 -1.98 0.80 0.60
N TRP A 168 -2.81 1.84 0.57
CA TRP A 168 -4.26 1.73 0.39
C TRP A 168 -4.54 1.00 -0.92
N ASP A 169 -3.90 1.46 -2.00
CA ASP A 169 -4.02 0.91 -3.34
C ASP A 169 -3.76 -0.60 -3.39
N ARG A 170 -2.65 -1.05 -2.77
CA ARG A 170 -2.31 -2.47 -2.69
C ARG A 170 -3.33 -3.31 -1.93
N ARG A 171 -4.07 -2.72 -0.99
CA ARG A 171 -5.08 -3.42 -0.19
C ARG A 171 -6.47 -3.37 -0.77
N THR A 172 -6.82 -2.25 -1.38
CA THR A 172 -8.10 -2.04 -2.04
C THR A 172 -8.01 -2.36 -3.51
N GLN A 173 -7.26 -3.42 -3.87
CA GLN A 173 -7.41 -3.98 -5.21
C GLN A 173 -8.91 -4.19 -5.41
N LEU A 174 -9.44 -3.43 -6.38
CA LEU A 174 -10.81 -3.49 -6.87
C LEU A 174 -11.19 -4.96 -7.08
N PRO A 175 -12.50 -5.31 -7.10
CA PRO A 175 -12.90 -6.69 -7.39
C PRO A 175 -12.09 -7.19 -8.58
N SER A 176 -11.45 -8.35 -8.41
CA SER A 176 -10.45 -8.89 -9.36
C SER A 176 -11.02 -9.07 -10.77
N PHE A 177 -12.34 -8.95 -10.89
CA PHE A 177 -13.16 -9.00 -12.06
C PHE A 177 -14.44 -8.20 -11.84
N HIS A 178 -15.16 -7.85 -12.90
CA HIS A 178 -16.57 -7.49 -12.82
C HIS A 178 -17.34 -8.25 -13.91
N VAL A 179 -18.66 -8.35 -13.72
CA VAL A 179 -19.55 -9.09 -14.62
C VAL A 179 -20.39 -8.09 -15.39
N THR A 180 -20.41 -8.22 -16.71
CA THR A 180 -21.30 -7.48 -17.61
C THR A 180 -22.24 -8.46 -18.30
N GLN A 181 -23.18 -7.93 -19.09
CA GLN A 181 -24.04 -8.77 -19.93
C GLN A 181 -23.27 -9.53 -21.03
N HIS A 182 -22.06 -9.07 -21.37
CA HIS A 182 -21.24 -9.61 -22.44
C HIS A 182 -20.05 -10.44 -21.94
N GLY A 183 -19.81 -10.52 -20.63
CA GLY A 183 -18.66 -11.28 -20.12
C GLY A 183 -18.28 -10.98 -18.69
N VAL A 184 -17.24 -11.69 -18.25
CA VAL A 184 -16.49 -11.43 -17.04
C VAL A 184 -15.17 -10.79 -17.44
N PHE A 185 -14.89 -9.61 -16.91
CA PHE A 185 -13.72 -8.81 -17.31
C PHE A 185 -12.86 -8.50 -16.11
N LYS A 186 -11.54 -8.52 -16.31
CA LYS A 186 -10.59 -7.94 -15.39
C LYS A 186 -10.56 -6.42 -15.64
N PRO A 187 -10.96 -5.59 -14.66
CA PRO A 187 -11.01 -4.14 -14.87
C PRO A 187 -9.63 -3.60 -15.24
N ILE A 188 -9.59 -2.58 -16.10
CA ILE A 188 -8.36 -1.82 -16.35
C ILE A 188 -7.89 -1.29 -15.01
N ALA A 189 -6.78 -1.82 -14.51
CA ALA A 189 -6.30 -1.59 -13.15
C ALA A 189 -6.02 -0.09 -12.93
N MET A 190 -7.03 0.65 -12.49
CA MET A 190 -6.98 2.09 -12.22
C MET A 190 -6.04 2.40 -11.04
N THR A 191 -5.80 1.40 -10.21
CA THR A 191 -5.17 1.45 -8.89
C THR A 191 -3.65 1.32 -8.92
N ARG A 192 -3.10 0.30 -9.60
CA ARG A 192 -1.64 0.16 -9.80
C ARG A 192 -1.02 1.43 -10.39
N GLU A 193 -1.80 2.06 -11.23
CA GLU A 193 -1.57 3.35 -11.84
C GLU A 193 -1.63 4.48 -10.80
N LEU A 194 -2.71 4.61 -10.00
CA LEU A 194 -2.83 5.62 -8.93
C LEU A 194 -1.69 5.64 -7.91
N GLY A 195 -1.17 4.47 -7.48
CA GLY A 195 -0.05 4.40 -6.54
C GLY A 195 1.27 4.92 -7.14
N LEU A 196 1.55 4.56 -8.40
CA LEU A 196 2.66 5.12 -9.17
C LEU A 196 2.45 6.62 -9.46
N TYR A 197 1.19 7.04 -9.65
CA TYR A 197 0.81 8.43 -9.89
C TYR A 197 0.92 9.30 -8.65
N ALA A 198 0.59 8.77 -7.45
CA ALA A 198 0.78 9.46 -6.19
C ALA A 198 2.26 9.63 -5.85
N ILE A 199 3.09 8.60 -6.13
CA ILE A 199 4.54 8.67 -5.99
C ILE A 199 5.13 9.66 -7.00
N GLY A 200 4.71 9.58 -8.27
CA GLY A 200 5.13 10.53 -9.31
C GLY A 200 4.75 11.97 -8.99
N ALA A 201 3.51 12.21 -8.54
CA ALA A 201 3.03 13.54 -8.14
C ALA A 201 3.78 14.05 -6.92
N ALA A 202 4.09 13.17 -5.96
CA ALA A 202 4.90 13.53 -4.81
C ALA A 202 6.34 13.89 -5.19
N LEU A 203 6.95 13.13 -6.11
CA LEU A 203 8.29 13.42 -6.66
C LEU A 203 8.30 14.70 -7.52
N ALA A 204 7.24 14.97 -8.27
CA ALA A 204 7.11 16.20 -9.06
C ALA A 204 6.91 17.43 -8.16
N LEU A 205 6.12 17.31 -7.08
CA LEU A 205 5.98 18.36 -6.06
C LEU A 205 7.29 18.57 -5.29
N PHE A 206 7.97 17.48 -4.92
CA PHE A 206 9.32 17.51 -4.36
C PHE A 206 10.27 18.28 -5.29
N TYR A 207 10.31 17.96 -6.58
CA TYR A 207 11.17 18.63 -7.57
C TYR A 207 10.80 20.11 -7.77
N HIS A 208 9.49 20.44 -7.79
CA HIS A 208 9.01 21.81 -7.94
C HIS A 208 9.40 22.70 -6.76
N PHE A 209 9.26 22.21 -5.53
CA PHE A 209 9.58 22.98 -4.33
C PHE A 209 11.06 22.90 -3.89
N ALA A 210 11.82 21.90 -4.37
CA ALA A 210 13.26 21.76 -4.13
C ALA A 210 14.14 22.73 -4.93
N GLY A 211 13.55 23.64 -5.73
CA GLY A 211 14.25 24.86 -6.15
C GLY A 211 14.48 25.07 -7.64
N ASN A 212 13.85 24.33 -8.56
CA ASN A 212 13.82 24.70 -9.97
C ASN A 212 12.44 24.39 -10.56
N GLY A 213 11.54 25.35 -10.42
CA GLY A 213 10.15 25.21 -10.79
C GLY A 213 9.97 24.91 -12.28
N HIS A 214 9.35 23.78 -12.58
CA HIS A 214 8.67 23.60 -13.86
C HIS A 214 7.31 22.97 -13.61
N LEU A 215 6.26 23.80 -13.62
CA LEU A 215 4.86 23.39 -13.74
C LEU A 215 4.67 22.39 -14.91
N LEU A 216 5.50 22.54 -15.95
CA LEU A 216 5.62 21.63 -17.09
C LEU A 216 5.92 20.17 -16.73
N GLY A 217 6.67 19.89 -15.66
CA GLY A 217 6.97 18.51 -15.24
C GLY A 217 5.74 17.80 -14.69
N ALA A 218 4.97 18.50 -13.86
CA ALA A 218 3.70 17.99 -13.34
C ALA A 218 2.66 17.83 -14.47
N VAL A 219 2.51 18.86 -15.32
CA VAL A 219 1.60 18.82 -16.48
C VAL A 219 1.99 17.72 -17.47
N GLY A 220 3.28 17.57 -17.79
CA GLY A 220 3.78 16.53 -18.68
C GLY A 220 3.50 15.12 -18.16
N MET A 221 3.58 14.92 -16.84
CA MET A 221 3.18 13.66 -16.22
C MET A 221 1.67 13.44 -16.32
N PHE A 222 0.81 14.42 -16.03
CA PHE A 222 -0.65 14.29 -16.22
C PHE A 222 -1.04 13.98 -17.66
N VAL A 223 -0.35 14.59 -18.63
CA VAL A 223 -0.55 14.31 -20.05
C VAL A 223 -0.10 12.89 -20.40
N ALA A 224 1.08 12.45 -19.95
CA ALA A 224 1.55 11.09 -20.15
C ALA A 224 0.59 10.05 -19.53
N MET A 225 0.04 10.35 -18.35
CA MET A 225 -0.98 9.53 -17.67
C MET A 225 -2.27 9.43 -18.49
N ALA A 226 -2.80 10.56 -18.99
CA ALA A 226 -3.98 10.57 -19.84
C ALA A 226 -3.75 9.80 -21.15
N ILE A 227 -2.56 9.93 -21.75
CA ILE A 227 -2.16 9.22 -22.96
C ILE A 227 -2.11 7.71 -22.71
N MET A 228 -1.43 7.25 -21.65
CA MET A 228 -1.37 5.82 -21.31
C MET A 228 -2.75 5.23 -21.06
N ARG A 229 -3.62 5.95 -20.34
CA ARG A 229 -5.01 5.54 -20.12
C ARG A 229 -5.79 5.43 -21.43
N CYS A 230 -5.66 6.41 -22.32
CA CYS A 230 -6.27 6.37 -23.65
C CYS A 230 -5.77 5.17 -24.48
N PHE A 231 -4.46 4.88 -24.44
CA PHE A 231 -3.92 3.70 -25.13
C PHE A 231 -4.44 2.39 -24.57
N GLN A 232 -4.54 2.26 -23.25
CA GLN A 232 -5.11 1.06 -22.62
C GLN A 232 -6.59 0.89 -22.96
N MET A 233 -7.38 1.97 -22.91
CA MET A 233 -8.79 1.95 -23.31
C MET A 233 -8.96 1.55 -24.78
N ARG A 234 -8.09 2.05 -25.68
CA ARG A 234 -8.08 1.64 -27.09
C ARG A 234 -7.70 0.16 -27.26
N LYS A 235 -6.74 -0.33 -26.47
CA LYS A 235 -6.24 -1.71 -26.59
C LYS A 235 -7.18 -2.76 -26.00
N LEU A 236 -7.83 -2.44 -24.87
CA LEU A 236 -8.58 -3.39 -24.05
C LEU A 236 -10.08 -3.13 -24.04
N GLY A 237 -10.55 -1.98 -24.54
CA GLY A 237 -11.94 -1.57 -24.41
C GLY A 237 -12.27 -1.02 -23.01
N PRO A 238 -13.49 -0.48 -22.79
CA PRO A 238 -13.87 0.17 -21.55
C PRO A 238 -13.95 -0.77 -20.33
N ASP A 239 -14.29 -2.04 -20.57
CA ASP A 239 -14.43 -3.06 -19.52
C ASP A 239 -13.09 -3.72 -19.16
N GLY A 240 -12.02 -3.47 -19.94
CA GLY A 240 -10.70 -4.02 -19.70
C GLY A 240 -10.50 -5.41 -20.28
N GLU A 241 -9.60 -6.19 -19.68
CA GLU A 241 -9.20 -7.47 -20.26
C GLU A 241 -10.27 -8.55 -20.07
N PRO A 242 -10.78 -9.19 -21.13
CA PRO A 242 -11.76 -10.27 -20.98
C PRO A 242 -11.11 -11.48 -20.29
N ILE A 243 -11.79 -11.99 -19.26
CA ILE A 243 -11.53 -13.32 -18.69
C ILE A 243 -12.29 -14.35 -19.53
N VAL A 244 -13.60 -14.12 -19.67
CA VAL A 244 -14.50 -14.82 -20.58
C VAL A 244 -15.48 -13.77 -21.12
N ALA A 245 -15.65 -13.68 -22.43
CA ALA A 245 -16.59 -12.73 -23.03
C ALA A 245 -17.26 -13.34 -24.27
N VAL A 246 -18.40 -12.79 -24.67
CA VAL A 246 -19.11 -13.14 -25.90
C VAL A 246 -19.17 -11.92 -26.79
N LEU A 247 -18.62 -12.04 -28.00
CA LEU A 247 -18.68 -11.02 -29.04
C LEU A 247 -19.21 -11.68 -30.31
N GLU A 248 -20.28 -11.11 -30.90
CA GLU A 248 -20.79 -11.51 -32.22
C GLU A 248 -20.94 -13.05 -32.39
N HIS A 249 -21.48 -13.72 -31.37
CA HIS A 249 -21.67 -15.18 -31.30
C HIS A 249 -20.40 -16.03 -31.13
N THR A 250 -19.28 -15.42 -30.75
CA THR A 250 -18.02 -16.10 -30.44
C THR A 250 -17.69 -15.93 -28.96
N LEU A 251 -17.42 -17.04 -28.28
CA LEU A 251 -16.91 -17.05 -26.92
C LEU A 251 -15.40 -16.81 -26.96
N LEU A 252 -14.98 -15.70 -26.36
CA LEU A 252 -13.59 -15.40 -26.08
C LEU A 252 -13.22 -15.93 -24.70
N PHE A 253 -12.18 -16.74 -24.62
CA PHE A 253 -11.70 -17.33 -23.38
C PHE A 253 -10.20 -17.13 -23.27
N ARG A 254 -9.73 -16.46 -22.20
CA ARG A 254 -8.30 -16.18 -22.04
C ARG A 254 -7.63 -17.27 -21.23
N ASN A 255 -6.57 -17.88 -21.79
CA ASN A 255 -5.75 -18.85 -21.07
C ASN A 255 -4.61 -18.13 -20.31
N PRO A 256 -4.49 -18.27 -18.98
CA PRO A 256 -3.44 -17.68 -18.16
C PRO A 256 -2.12 -18.48 -18.17
N GLY A 257 -1.98 -19.52 -19.01
CA GLY A 257 -0.72 -20.26 -19.19
C GLY A 257 0.45 -19.40 -19.72
N PHE A 258 1.60 -20.03 -20.01
CA PHE A 258 2.87 -19.37 -20.36
C PHE A 258 2.80 -18.40 -21.58
N ARG A 259 1.76 -18.49 -22.40
CA ARG A 259 1.39 -17.47 -23.40
C ARG A 259 -0.07 -17.09 -23.17
N GLN A 260 -0.31 -15.82 -22.83
CA GLN A 260 -1.67 -15.30 -22.64
C GLN A 260 -2.39 -15.16 -23.98
N THR A 261 -2.84 -16.28 -24.56
CA THR A 261 -3.65 -16.28 -25.78
C THR A 261 -5.13 -16.18 -25.42
N VAL A 262 -5.87 -15.42 -26.22
CA VAL A 262 -7.33 -15.39 -26.19
C VAL A 262 -7.78 -16.42 -27.23
N GLU A 263 -8.41 -17.49 -26.76
CA GLU A 263 -9.05 -18.48 -27.64
C GLU A 263 -10.44 -17.97 -28.01
N ALA A 264 -10.72 -17.95 -29.31
CA ALA A 264 -12.02 -17.62 -29.86
C ALA A 264 -12.72 -18.91 -30.29
N MET A 265 -13.93 -19.16 -29.78
CA MET A 265 -14.71 -20.35 -30.07
C MET A 265 -16.14 -19.95 -30.46
N PRO A 266 -16.58 -20.19 -31.71
CA PRO A 266 -17.96 -19.94 -32.11
C PRO A 266 -18.94 -20.73 -31.24
N LEU A 267 -19.98 -20.07 -30.73
CA LEU A 267 -20.95 -20.72 -29.84
C LEU A 267 -21.67 -21.90 -30.49
N ALA A 268 -21.80 -21.88 -31.82
CA ALA A 268 -22.38 -22.96 -32.62
C ALA A 268 -21.52 -24.23 -32.63
N GLU A 269 -20.19 -24.09 -32.53
CA GLU A 269 -19.25 -25.21 -32.55
C GLU A 269 -19.12 -25.87 -31.18
N ILE A 270 -19.55 -25.23 -30.10
CA ILE A 270 -19.45 -25.79 -28.75
C ILE A 270 -20.59 -26.78 -28.53
N ASP A 271 -20.29 -28.08 -28.55
CA ASP A 271 -21.26 -29.14 -28.23
C ASP A 271 -21.47 -29.26 -26.73
N GLN A 272 -20.37 -29.29 -25.97
CA GLN A 272 -20.41 -29.48 -24.52
C GLN A 272 -19.20 -28.81 -23.83
N LEU A 273 -19.41 -28.29 -22.63
CA LEU A 273 -18.36 -27.74 -21.77
C LEU A 273 -18.31 -28.53 -20.46
N LYS A 274 -17.16 -29.12 -20.16
CA LYS A 274 -16.92 -29.79 -18.87
C LYS A 274 -15.98 -28.96 -17.99
N VAL A 275 -16.43 -28.61 -16.79
CA VAL A 275 -15.65 -27.88 -15.79
C VAL A 275 -15.22 -28.82 -14.68
N TYR A 276 -13.93 -29.04 -14.48
CA TYR A 276 -13.38 -30.00 -13.50
C TYR A 276 -12.19 -29.41 -12.73
N GLY A 277 -11.69 -30.14 -11.72
CA GLY A 277 -10.61 -29.67 -10.85
C GLY A 277 -11.09 -29.08 -9.51
N GLN A 278 -10.13 -28.65 -8.68
CA GLN A 278 -10.40 -28.08 -7.37
C GLN A 278 -10.68 -26.59 -7.45
N GLN A 279 -11.37 -26.05 -6.45
CA GLN A 279 -11.60 -24.62 -6.33
C GLN A 279 -10.25 -23.86 -6.24
N GLY A 280 -10.06 -22.83 -7.06
CA GLY A 280 -8.79 -22.13 -7.23
C GLY A 280 -7.91 -22.66 -8.37
N ASN A 281 -8.24 -23.84 -8.93
CA ASN A 281 -7.52 -24.47 -10.04
C ASN A 281 -8.48 -25.31 -10.90
N ARG A 282 -9.41 -24.62 -11.58
CA ARG A 282 -10.41 -25.24 -12.45
C ARG A 282 -9.91 -25.34 -13.89
N HIS A 283 -10.26 -26.45 -14.52
CA HIS A 283 -10.04 -26.75 -15.92
C HIS A 283 -11.37 -26.77 -16.66
N TYR A 284 -11.37 -26.27 -17.89
CA TYR A 284 -12.51 -26.07 -18.76
C TYR A 284 -12.20 -26.82 -20.06
N ARG A 285 -12.87 -27.95 -20.27
CA ARG A 285 -12.76 -28.76 -21.49
C ARG A 285 -13.93 -28.45 -22.40
N PHE A 286 -13.66 -27.82 -23.53
CA PHE A 286 -14.63 -27.54 -24.58
C PHE A 286 -14.59 -28.68 -25.59
N LEU A 287 -15.71 -29.38 -25.75
CA LEU A 287 -15.96 -30.35 -26.80
C LEU A 287 -16.56 -29.60 -27.99
N LEU A 288 -15.83 -29.62 -29.11
CA LEU A 288 -16.16 -28.86 -30.31
C LEU A 288 -16.67 -29.81 -31.42
N ALA A 289 -17.70 -29.39 -32.15
CA ALA A 289 -18.30 -30.16 -33.23
C ALA A 289 -17.27 -30.40 -34.35
N GLY A 290 -16.83 -31.65 -34.51
CA GLY A 290 -15.88 -32.04 -35.56
C GLY A 290 -14.43 -31.62 -35.34
N GLN A 291 -14.04 -31.23 -34.12
CA GLN A 291 -12.66 -30.90 -33.75
C GLN A 291 -12.24 -31.57 -32.45
N ASP A 292 -10.92 -31.62 -32.20
CA ASP A 292 -10.38 -32.09 -30.92
C ASP A 292 -10.82 -31.20 -29.76
N ALA A 293 -11.00 -31.82 -28.59
CA ALA A 293 -11.37 -31.11 -27.38
C ALA A 293 -10.30 -30.07 -27.00
N LYS A 294 -10.73 -28.84 -26.70
CA LYS A 294 -9.83 -27.79 -26.21
C LYS A 294 -9.86 -27.73 -24.68
N ASP A 295 -8.72 -27.99 -24.06
CA ASP A 295 -8.51 -27.86 -22.62
C ASP A 295 -7.93 -26.48 -22.26
N LEU A 296 -8.67 -25.73 -21.44
CA LEU A 296 -8.26 -24.43 -20.93
C LEU A 296 -8.25 -24.44 -19.40
N SER A 297 -7.27 -23.79 -18.79
CA SER A 297 -7.17 -23.69 -17.32
C SER A 297 -7.42 -22.26 -16.88
N LEU A 298 -8.11 -22.02 -15.77
CA LEU A 298 -8.15 -20.72 -15.12
C LEU A 298 -7.73 -20.85 -13.66
N MET A 299 -6.68 -20.13 -13.27
CA MET A 299 -6.38 -19.91 -11.85
C MET A 299 -7.04 -18.62 -11.40
N GLN A 300 -8.09 -18.72 -10.59
CA GLN A 300 -8.86 -17.57 -10.11
C GLN A 300 -9.28 -17.74 -8.66
N ASN A 301 -9.73 -16.65 -8.02
CA ASN A 301 -10.33 -16.74 -6.69
C ASN A 301 -11.76 -17.30 -6.78
N LYS A 302 -12.29 -17.75 -5.62
CA LYS A 302 -13.60 -18.38 -5.49
C LYS A 302 -14.74 -17.58 -6.16
N ASP A 303 -14.75 -16.26 -5.96
CA ASP A 303 -15.84 -15.42 -6.45
C ASP A 303 -15.79 -15.25 -7.98
N ALA A 304 -14.58 -15.14 -8.55
CA ALA A 304 -14.38 -15.04 -9.99
C ALA A 304 -14.74 -16.35 -10.70
N GLU A 305 -14.37 -17.49 -10.12
CA GLU A 305 -14.73 -18.80 -10.66
C GLU A 305 -16.25 -18.97 -10.73
N GLN A 306 -16.97 -18.60 -9.65
CA GLN A 306 -18.43 -18.67 -9.63
C GLN A 306 -19.06 -17.74 -10.67
N ALA A 307 -18.53 -16.53 -10.84
CA ALA A 307 -19.00 -15.59 -11.85
C ALA A 307 -18.78 -16.09 -13.28
N VAL A 308 -17.62 -16.70 -13.56
CA VAL A 308 -17.32 -17.29 -14.88
C VAL A 308 -18.24 -18.47 -15.18
N ILE A 309 -18.44 -19.37 -14.22
CA ILE A 309 -19.33 -20.53 -14.40
C ILE A 309 -20.77 -20.06 -14.63
N ALA A 310 -21.28 -19.12 -13.81
CA ALA A 310 -22.62 -18.59 -13.95
C ALA A 310 -22.83 -17.87 -15.30
N PHE A 311 -21.81 -17.15 -15.77
CA PHE A 311 -21.84 -16.54 -17.10
C PHE A 311 -21.90 -17.61 -18.21
N LEU A 312 -21.05 -18.63 -18.14
CA LEU A 312 -21.01 -19.72 -19.13
C LEU A 312 -22.31 -20.55 -19.16
N GLU A 313 -22.90 -20.85 -18.01
CA GLU A 313 -24.20 -21.55 -17.92
C GLU A 313 -25.33 -20.75 -18.59
N LYS A 314 -25.31 -19.41 -18.43
CA LYS A 314 -26.26 -18.51 -19.10
C LYS A 314 -26.03 -18.46 -20.61
N THR A 315 -24.77 -18.45 -21.04
CA THR A 315 -24.40 -18.36 -22.46
C THR A 315 -24.60 -19.68 -23.22
N LEU A 316 -24.39 -20.82 -22.54
CA LEU A 316 -24.42 -22.17 -23.12
C LEU A 316 -25.46 -23.04 -22.39
N PRO A 317 -26.77 -22.73 -22.52
CA PRO A 317 -27.82 -23.39 -21.76
C PRO A 317 -27.85 -24.89 -22.05
N GLY A 318 -27.79 -25.71 -21.00
CA GLY A 318 -27.82 -27.18 -21.09
C GLY A 318 -26.54 -27.85 -21.59
N LYS A 319 -25.49 -27.08 -21.93
CA LYS A 319 -24.22 -27.63 -22.44
C LYS A 319 -23.10 -27.66 -21.38
N VAL A 320 -23.28 -27.00 -20.24
CA VAL A 320 -22.27 -26.90 -19.17
C VAL A 320 -22.46 -28.01 -18.13
N ILE A 321 -21.42 -28.83 -17.92
CA ILE A 321 -21.37 -29.84 -16.86
C ILE A 321 -20.25 -29.48 -15.89
N VAL A 322 -20.62 -29.12 -14.66
CA VAL A 322 -19.68 -28.86 -13.58
C VAL A 322 -19.45 -30.15 -12.79
N ALA A 323 -18.28 -30.76 -12.97
CA ALA A 323 -17.88 -31.92 -12.18
C ALA A 323 -17.68 -31.51 -10.71
N LYS A 324 -18.14 -32.37 -9.80
CA LYS A 324 -17.85 -32.23 -8.37
C LYS A 324 -16.33 -32.32 -8.19
N ALA A 325 -15.79 -31.49 -7.29
CA ALA A 325 -14.38 -31.60 -6.94
C ALA A 325 -14.21 -32.92 -6.16
N PRO A 326 -13.18 -33.73 -6.44
CA PRO A 326 -12.92 -34.94 -5.68
C PRO A 326 -12.71 -34.55 -4.21
N GLN A 327 -13.56 -35.08 -3.33
CA GLN A 327 -13.54 -34.79 -1.89
C GLN A 327 -12.42 -35.54 -1.18
N THR A 328 -11.95 -36.64 -1.78
CA THR A 328 -10.89 -37.47 -1.22
C THR A 328 -9.75 -37.69 -2.22
N PHE A 329 -8.56 -37.98 -1.68
CA PHE A 329 -7.40 -38.38 -2.48
C PHE A 329 -7.69 -39.62 -3.35
N PHE A 330 -8.49 -40.54 -2.82
CA PHE A 330 -8.84 -41.78 -3.53
C PHE A 330 -9.79 -41.55 -4.72
N GLU A 331 -10.76 -40.64 -4.61
CA GLU A 331 -11.59 -40.21 -5.74
C GLU A 331 -10.76 -39.58 -6.86
N LYS A 332 -9.70 -38.85 -6.50
CA LYS A 332 -8.77 -38.25 -7.47
C LYS A 332 -7.96 -39.30 -8.23
N VAL A 333 -7.57 -40.40 -7.58
CA VAL A 333 -6.74 -41.47 -8.19
C VAL A 333 -7.56 -42.43 -9.05
N ARG A 334 -8.84 -42.68 -8.72
CA ARG A 334 -9.69 -43.59 -9.52
C ARG A 334 -10.22 -43.00 -10.83
N GLY A 335 -10.09 -41.70 -11.05
CA GLY A 335 -10.63 -41.05 -12.26
C GLY A 335 -12.16 -41.06 -12.36
N GLU A 336 -12.88 -41.40 -11.28
CA GLU A 336 -14.34 -41.59 -11.24
C GLU A 336 -15.16 -40.32 -11.57
N GLN A 337 -14.52 -39.17 -11.77
CA GLN A 337 -15.17 -37.91 -12.13
C GLN A 337 -14.44 -37.09 -13.22
N MET A 338 -13.48 -37.69 -13.94
CA MET A 338 -12.80 -37.03 -15.08
C MET A 338 -13.64 -36.94 -16.33
#